data_AF-A0A7J9YQ72-F1
#
_entry.id   AF-A0A7J9YQ72-F1
#
_cell.length_a   1.000
_cell.length_b   1.000
_cell.length_c   1.000
_cell.angle_alpha   90.00
_cell.angle_beta   90.00
_cell.angle_gamma   90.00
#
_symmetry.space_group_name_H-M   'P 1'
#
loop_
_entity.id
_entity.type
_entity.pdbx_description
1 polymer ?
#
loop_
_entity_poly.entity_id
_entity_poly.type
_entity_poly.pdbx_seq_one_letter_code
_entity_poly.pdbx_strand_id
1 'polypeptide(L)'
;MRDLVVREGLVAMAEDAALCLHELVRAGEDVPYEVREPGDGSPLCRYEPQTERFIRDHAGELRRLDSFGASCAALEAAGLAGVYLEEMGVAVPAEPRRRAELAGLVFLCRLWMDSLDFTLDDARLEAAIEELQVQGEAEVGEIDVIVPLRGLQMPVGRLDLATVSILRSDTVDVPPEARSSEGLGVSPWEPAFLAAARIEDDLDGAERGLAAVEAFRSLITTLRLFKAGGVGLGPHAWARGAGDRWRRVGTGAGRPRPGGYRLAETELGDLAAFSRALAAPSTPFSRRASERPGFPAMLARATARFEAGLERNVVIEALNDHLLALRFLLEGAGPADLGVPMRVAALCAEPARRAEVKAVVDRAIGLERELWSGEPAPSAGAMTPAETASALEDLLRAILTDAAVGHLGSDLRTTADEILLADGFAVGDGTTEQRGGTTEWDLEPVDEEEEETEARPADAEARSEVEPRSEEADAPPTAGTAPEAPRPAPAAGSFVASDWAAELDGIAEEVSELDRRISSEPGPEHEEETVIARARRILAGDTEPETAQIELVPSPEAGAADRSSAPQREPDDERGEAAEGARGPSPVLRLIEQTRAERKAHHDRVADLFPPPETTEWNVSEIAYDRRRRARGARVS
;
A
#
# COMPACT_ATOMS: atom_id res chain seq x y z
N MET A 1 15.74 -16.48 2.61
CA MET A 1 14.34 -16.02 2.83
C MET A 1 13.27 -17.04 2.44
N ARG A 2 13.40 -17.78 1.31
CA ARG A 2 12.62 -19.02 1.10
C ARG A 2 12.98 -20.07 2.16
N ASP A 3 14.23 -20.02 2.62
CA ASP A 3 14.90 -20.95 3.54
C ASP A 3 14.17 -21.24 4.84
N LEU A 4 13.75 -20.24 5.63
CA LEU A 4 13.42 -20.51 7.04
C LEU A 4 12.18 -21.40 7.22
N VAL A 5 11.08 -21.13 6.49
CA VAL A 5 9.86 -21.95 6.56
C VAL A 5 10.10 -23.33 5.93
N VAL A 6 10.92 -23.41 4.88
CA VAL A 6 11.34 -24.68 4.28
C VAL A 6 12.22 -25.46 5.27
N ARG A 7 13.15 -24.80 5.96
CA ARG A 7 14.06 -25.39 6.97
C ARG A 7 13.30 -25.92 8.16
N GLU A 8 12.43 -25.11 8.78
CA GLU A 8 11.59 -25.53 9.91
C GLU A 8 10.67 -26.70 9.52
N GLY A 9 10.09 -26.67 8.31
CA GLY A 9 9.35 -27.79 7.75
C GLY A 9 10.21 -29.04 7.55
N LEU A 10 11.33 -28.94 6.85
CA LEU A 10 12.24 -30.06 6.58
C LEU A 10 12.81 -30.67 7.86
N VAL A 11 13.11 -29.86 8.89
CA VAL A 11 13.50 -30.33 10.24
C VAL A 11 12.36 -31.15 10.85
N ALA A 12 11.15 -30.59 10.97
CA ALA A 12 10.01 -31.29 11.56
C ALA A 12 9.63 -32.57 10.79
N MET A 13 9.70 -32.53 9.45
CA MET A 13 9.49 -33.69 8.59
C MET A 13 10.57 -34.75 8.78
N ALA A 14 11.82 -34.36 8.98
CA ALA A 14 12.91 -35.29 9.25
C ALA A 14 12.77 -35.93 10.64
N GLU A 15 12.39 -35.16 11.68
CA GLU A 15 12.10 -35.64 13.03
C GLU A 15 10.96 -36.67 13.05
N ASP A 16 9.81 -36.34 12.46
CA ASP A 16 8.67 -37.25 12.39
C ASP A 16 8.96 -38.48 11.50
N ALA A 17 9.70 -38.31 10.40
CA ALA A 17 10.11 -39.43 9.55
C ALA A 17 11.08 -40.36 10.28
N ALA A 18 12.04 -39.84 11.07
CA ALA A 18 12.95 -40.65 11.87
C ALA A 18 12.19 -41.50 12.88
N LEU A 19 11.21 -40.90 13.59
CA LEU A 19 10.33 -41.62 14.51
C LEU A 19 9.53 -42.70 13.80
N CYS A 20 8.87 -42.38 12.69
CA CYS A 20 8.07 -43.31 11.90
C CYS A 20 8.89 -44.51 11.38
N LEU A 21 10.07 -44.25 10.81
CA LEU A 21 10.96 -45.30 10.29
C LEU A 21 11.53 -46.17 11.43
N HIS A 22 11.82 -45.58 12.60
CA HIS A 22 12.25 -46.34 13.77
C HIS A 22 11.13 -47.21 14.36
N GLU A 23 9.87 -46.77 14.32
CA GLU A 23 8.71 -47.60 14.70
C GLU A 23 8.51 -48.78 13.74
N LEU A 24 8.67 -48.58 12.43
CA LEU A 24 8.59 -49.65 11.43
C LEU A 24 9.66 -50.73 11.66
N VAL A 25 10.92 -50.33 11.85
CA VAL A 25 12.01 -51.27 12.18
C VAL A 25 11.74 -52.00 13.51
N ARG A 26 11.17 -51.32 14.51
CA ARG A 26 10.78 -51.96 15.79
C ARG A 26 9.56 -52.87 15.69
N ALA A 27 8.70 -52.69 14.69
CA ALA A 27 7.60 -53.60 14.37
C ALA A 27 8.09 -54.88 13.66
N GLY A 28 9.34 -54.91 13.19
CA GLY A 28 9.99 -56.06 12.57
C GLY A 28 10.18 -55.96 11.06
N GLU A 29 10.09 -54.76 10.47
CA GLU A 29 10.48 -54.52 9.07
C GLU A 29 12.02 -54.45 8.97
N ASP A 30 12.61 -55.29 8.12
CA ASP A 30 14.07 -55.36 7.93
C ASP A 30 14.56 -54.38 6.85
N VAL A 31 15.57 -53.56 7.16
CA VAL A 31 16.25 -52.74 6.15
C VAL A 31 17.05 -53.64 5.19
N PRO A 32 16.83 -53.58 3.86
CA PRO A 32 17.55 -54.42 2.92
C PRO A 32 19.04 -54.05 2.85
N TYR A 33 19.91 -55.03 2.58
CA TYR A 33 21.35 -54.81 2.39
C TYR A 33 21.82 -55.30 1.02
N GLU A 34 22.70 -54.53 0.39
CA GLU A 34 23.45 -54.95 -0.77
C GLU A 34 24.81 -55.53 -0.35
N VAL A 35 25.22 -56.64 -0.96
CA VAL A 35 26.53 -57.25 -0.72
C VAL A 35 27.44 -56.91 -1.88
N ARG A 36 28.37 -55.96 -1.69
CA ARG A 36 29.40 -55.68 -2.68
C ARG A 36 30.58 -56.64 -2.53
N GLU A 37 31.00 -57.19 -3.67
CA GLU A 37 32.20 -58.02 -3.77
C GLU A 37 33.46 -57.22 -3.39
N PRO A 38 34.51 -57.88 -2.87
CA PRO A 38 35.73 -57.21 -2.42
C PRO A 38 36.46 -56.45 -3.54
N GLY A 39 36.41 -55.12 -3.48
CA GLY A 39 37.18 -54.20 -4.32
C GLY A 39 38.34 -53.53 -3.57
N ASP A 40 39.38 -53.14 -4.31
CA ASP A 40 40.57 -52.41 -3.86
C ASP A 40 41.13 -52.79 -2.47
N GLY A 41 41.67 -54.01 -2.39
CA GLY A 41 42.61 -54.41 -1.34
C GLY A 41 41.99 -54.92 -0.03
N SER A 42 40.68 -54.87 0.14
CA SER A 42 39.98 -55.56 1.25
C SER A 42 39.60 -57.00 0.86
N PRO A 43 39.91 -58.03 1.66
CA PRO A 43 39.43 -59.40 1.43
C PRO A 43 38.00 -59.66 1.94
N LEU A 44 37.32 -58.65 2.49
CA LEU A 44 35.99 -58.77 3.10
C LEU A 44 34.93 -58.12 2.20
N CYS A 45 33.80 -58.82 2.01
CA CYS A 45 32.61 -58.25 1.38
C CYS A 45 32.09 -57.06 2.21
N ARG A 46 31.61 -56.01 1.53
CA ARG A 46 30.98 -54.86 2.19
C ARG A 46 29.47 -55.03 2.11
N TYR A 47 28.81 -54.87 3.27
CA TYR A 47 27.35 -54.75 3.34
C TYR A 47 27.00 -53.27 3.32
N GLU A 48 26.26 -52.84 2.32
CA GLU A 48 25.79 -51.45 2.18
C GLU A 48 24.27 -51.42 2.43
N PRO A 49 23.77 -50.64 3.39
CA PRO A 49 22.35 -50.59 3.72
C PRO A 49 21.56 -49.85 2.63
N GLN A 50 20.49 -50.45 2.11
CA GLN A 50 19.60 -49.84 1.12
C GLN A 50 18.49 -49.01 1.81
N THR A 51 18.88 -48.06 2.67
CA THR A 51 17.96 -47.16 3.39
C THR A 51 17.02 -46.41 2.45
N GLU A 52 17.52 -45.91 1.32
CA GLU A 52 16.70 -45.25 0.30
C GLU A 52 15.58 -46.13 -0.24
N ARG A 53 15.84 -47.44 -0.37
CA ARG A 53 14.84 -48.40 -0.86
C ARG A 53 13.77 -48.60 0.21
N PHE A 54 14.18 -48.78 1.46
CA PHE A 54 13.26 -48.87 2.60
C PHE A 54 12.36 -47.63 2.69
N ILE A 55 12.92 -46.42 2.56
CA ILE A 55 12.16 -45.15 2.54
C ILE A 55 11.19 -45.09 1.35
N ARG A 56 11.60 -45.55 0.16
CA ARG A 56 10.74 -45.60 -1.03
C ARG A 56 9.61 -46.61 -0.90
N ASP A 57 9.88 -47.79 -0.35
CA ASP A 57 8.89 -48.84 -0.12
C ASP A 57 7.87 -48.40 0.95
N HIS A 58 8.29 -47.62 1.96
CA HIS A 58 7.44 -47.01 3.01
C HIS A 58 6.97 -45.56 2.74
N ALA A 59 7.03 -45.11 1.48
CA ALA A 59 6.55 -43.78 1.10
C ALA A 59 5.02 -43.60 1.29
N GLY A 60 4.29 -44.69 1.55
CA GLY A 60 2.86 -44.65 1.92
C GLY A 60 2.62 -44.33 3.40
N GLU A 61 3.55 -44.65 4.29
CA GLU A 61 3.55 -44.24 5.70
C GLU A 61 3.95 -42.78 5.84
N LEU A 62 5.06 -42.37 5.20
CA LEU A 62 5.60 -41.01 5.31
C LEU A 62 4.61 -39.94 4.82
N ARG A 63 3.84 -40.21 3.75
CA ARG A 63 2.78 -39.30 3.25
C ARG A 63 1.60 -39.10 4.21
N ARG A 64 1.47 -39.92 5.26
CA ARG A 64 0.41 -39.76 6.30
C ARG A 64 0.84 -38.83 7.44
N LEU A 65 2.09 -38.39 7.48
CA LEU A 65 2.58 -37.44 8.48
C LEU A 65 2.12 -36.02 8.11
N ASP A 66 1.56 -35.30 9.09
CA ASP A 66 1.11 -33.91 8.88
C ASP A 66 2.28 -32.98 8.52
N SER A 67 3.45 -33.20 9.12
CA SER A 67 4.71 -32.50 8.81
C SER A 67 5.20 -32.74 7.38
N PHE A 68 5.02 -33.95 6.83
CA PHE A 68 5.33 -34.23 5.43
C PHE A 68 4.44 -33.41 4.49
N GLY A 69 3.14 -33.33 4.79
CA GLY A 69 2.19 -32.48 4.05
C GLY A 69 2.54 -30.98 4.12
N ALA A 70 2.84 -30.48 5.33
CA ALA A 70 3.25 -29.09 5.55
C ALA A 70 4.55 -28.74 4.82
N SER A 71 5.54 -29.63 4.83
CA SER A 71 6.84 -29.42 4.18
C SER A 71 6.76 -29.49 2.67
N CYS A 72 5.91 -30.37 2.12
CA CYS A 72 5.60 -30.37 0.69
C CYS A 72 4.94 -29.04 0.27
N ALA A 73 4.00 -28.51 1.06
CA ALA A 73 3.40 -27.20 0.79
C ALA A 73 4.43 -26.06 0.86
N ALA A 74 5.39 -26.12 1.80
CA ALA A 74 6.50 -25.17 1.90
C ALA A 74 7.43 -25.25 0.68
N LEU A 75 7.82 -26.46 0.24
CA LEU A 75 8.63 -26.69 -0.96
C LEU A 75 7.92 -26.24 -2.25
N GLU A 76 6.59 -26.42 -2.35
CA GLU A 76 5.77 -25.94 -3.46
C GLU A 76 5.71 -24.41 -3.48
N ALA A 77 5.41 -23.78 -2.35
CA ALA A 77 5.36 -22.32 -2.22
C ALA A 77 6.73 -21.64 -2.42
N ALA A 78 7.81 -22.33 -2.08
CA ALA A 78 9.17 -21.87 -2.33
C ALA A 78 9.62 -22.07 -3.78
N GLY A 79 8.98 -22.96 -4.56
CA GLY A 79 9.35 -23.30 -5.94
C GLY A 79 10.50 -24.30 -6.07
N LEU A 80 11.12 -24.71 -4.96
CA LEU A 80 12.36 -25.50 -4.91
C LEU A 80 12.19 -26.93 -5.43
N ALA A 81 10.98 -27.49 -5.32
CA ALA A 81 10.70 -28.88 -5.68
C ALA A 81 10.95 -29.23 -7.15
N GLY A 82 10.93 -28.25 -8.07
CA GLY A 82 11.29 -28.47 -9.47
C GLY A 82 12.80 -28.58 -9.65
N VAL A 83 13.51 -27.48 -9.35
CA VAL A 83 14.97 -27.33 -9.51
C VAL A 83 15.72 -28.46 -8.80
N TYR A 84 15.32 -28.77 -7.56
CA TYR A 84 15.94 -29.86 -6.79
C TYR A 84 15.80 -31.23 -7.47
N LEU A 85 14.67 -31.54 -8.09
CA LEU A 85 14.49 -32.82 -8.80
C LEU A 85 15.27 -32.88 -10.12
N GLU A 86 15.44 -31.76 -10.82
CA GLU A 86 16.21 -31.67 -12.06
C GLU A 86 17.70 -31.91 -11.82
N GLU A 87 18.29 -31.25 -10.82
CA GLU A 87 19.69 -31.45 -10.41
C GLU A 87 19.92 -32.89 -9.90
N MET A 88 18.93 -33.46 -9.21
CA MET A 88 18.93 -34.87 -8.79
C MET A 88 18.77 -35.87 -9.95
N GLY A 89 18.56 -35.42 -11.18
CA GLY A 89 18.35 -36.28 -12.35
C GLY A 89 17.03 -37.07 -12.32
N VAL A 90 16.06 -36.64 -11.50
CA VAL A 90 14.77 -37.31 -11.30
C VAL A 90 13.72 -36.68 -12.21
N ALA A 91 12.93 -37.51 -12.90
CA ALA A 91 11.90 -37.04 -13.81
C ALA A 91 10.82 -36.21 -13.08
N VAL A 92 10.74 -34.91 -13.39
CA VAL A 92 9.85 -33.94 -12.75
C VAL A 92 8.37 -34.20 -13.11
N PRO A 93 7.48 -34.42 -12.13
CA PRO A 93 6.04 -34.49 -12.38
C PRO A 93 5.46 -33.13 -12.79
N ALA A 94 4.55 -33.12 -13.77
CA ALA A 94 3.87 -31.90 -14.20
C ALA A 94 2.86 -31.34 -13.17
N GLU A 95 2.41 -32.15 -12.22
CA GLU A 95 1.45 -31.75 -11.18
C GLU A 95 2.22 -31.18 -9.95
N PRO A 96 2.03 -29.90 -9.57
CA PRO A 96 2.85 -29.22 -8.56
C PRO A 96 2.97 -29.97 -7.22
N ARG A 97 1.84 -30.50 -6.73
CA ARG A 97 1.78 -31.26 -5.49
C ARG A 97 2.57 -32.57 -5.55
N ARG A 98 2.47 -33.34 -6.65
CA ARG A 98 3.25 -34.57 -6.83
C ARG A 98 4.74 -34.31 -6.93
N ARG A 99 5.11 -33.17 -7.53
CA ARG A 99 6.49 -32.70 -7.61
C ARG A 99 7.04 -32.38 -6.23
N ALA A 100 6.27 -31.68 -5.38
CA ALA A 100 6.65 -31.44 -3.99
C ALA A 100 6.76 -32.72 -3.15
N GLU A 101 5.79 -33.65 -3.26
CA GLU A 101 5.84 -34.95 -2.58
C GLU A 101 7.06 -35.79 -3.02
N LEU A 102 7.42 -35.75 -4.29
CA LEU A 102 8.60 -36.45 -4.81
C LEU A 102 9.90 -35.79 -4.31
N ALA A 103 9.98 -34.46 -4.30
CA ALA A 103 11.12 -33.73 -3.74
C ALA A 103 11.33 -34.04 -2.25
N GLY A 104 10.25 -34.08 -1.46
CA GLY A 104 10.30 -34.47 -0.04
C GLY A 104 10.82 -35.90 0.17
N LEU A 105 10.38 -36.86 -0.65
CA LEU A 105 10.91 -38.24 -0.59
C LEU A 105 12.38 -38.34 -1.01
N VAL A 106 12.80 -37.59 -2.04
CA VAL A 106 14.21 -37.55 -2.47
C VAL A 106 15.09 -36.93 -1.39
N PHE A 107 14.64 -35.87 -0.73
CA PHE A 107 15.32 -35.28 0.44
C PHE A 107 15.50 -36.30 1.58
N LEU A 108 14.44 -37.04 1.96
CA LEU A 108 14.56 -38.06 3.01
C LEU A 108 15.48 -39.23 2.59
N CYS A 109 15.45 -39.65 1.32
CA CYS A 109 16.39 -40.65 0.79
C CYS A 109 17.84 -40.17 0.89
N ARG A 110 18.09 -38.91 0.53
CA ARG A 110 19.41 -38.27 0.64
C ARG A 110 19.88 -38.15 2.09
N LEU A 111 18.99 -37.75 3.01
CA LEU A 111 19.30 -37.58 4.43
C LEU A 111 19.88 -38.85 5.07
N TRP A 112 19.32 -40.03 4.78
CA TRP A 112 19.77 -41.33 5.31
C TRP A 112 20.55 -42.20 4.31
N MET A 113 21.01 -41.66 3.19
CA MET A 113 21.92 -42.33 2.25
C MET A 113 23.16 -42.84 3.01
N ASP A 114 23.58 -44.08 2.76
CA ASP A 114 24.68 -44.77 3.45
C ASP A 114 24.59 -44.84 5.00
N SER A 115 23.42 -44.55 5.60
CA SER A 115 23.20 -44.67 7.05
C SER A 115 22.90 -46.11 7.46
N LEU A 116 23.43 -46.56 8.60
CA LEU A 116 23.13 -47.88 9.17
C LEU A 116 21.82 -47.89 9.98
N ASP A 117 21.33 -46.72 10.38
CA ASP A 117 20.07 -46.54 11.09
C ASP A 117 19.39 -45.21 10.70
N PHE A 118 18.19 -45.00 11.22
CA PHE A 118 17.40 -43.77 11.06
C PHE A 118 17.60 -42.78 12.23
N THR A 119 18.77 -42.78 12.86
CA THR A 119 19.08 -41.68 13.81
C THR A 119 19.25 -40.36 13.05
N LEU A 120 18.89 -39.27 13.72
CA LEU A 120 19.11 -37.92 13.23
C LEU A 120 20.47 -37.43 13.70
N ASP A 121 21.28 -37.00 12.74
CA ASP A 121 22.54 -36.31 12.96
C ASP A 121 22.39 -34.87 12.48
N ASP A 122 22.57 -33.91 13.39
CA ASP A 122 22.32 -32.49 13.13
C ASP A 122 23.18 -31.96 11.97
N ALA A 123 24.42 -32.46 11.81
CA ALA A 123 25.32 -32.01 10.75
C ALA A 123 24.91 -32.56 9.37
N ARG A 124 24.44 -33.81 9.30
CA ARG A 124 23.85 -34.38 8.08
C ARG A 124 22.54 -33.70 7.71
N LEU A 125 21.70 -33.38 8.70
CA LEU A 125 20.44 -32.67 8.46
C LEU A 125 20.72 -31.26 7.92
N GLU A 126 21.63 -30.51 8.53
CA GLU A 126 21.98 -29.18 8.04
C GLU A 126 22.57 -29.24 6.63
N ALA A 127 23.49 -30.17 6.35
CA ALA A 127 24.08 -30.33 5.03
C ALA A 127 23.04 -30.71 3.95
N ALA A 128 22.07 -31.57 4.25
CA ALA A 128 21.00 -31.94 3.32
C ALA A 128 20.01 -30.79 3.07
N ILE A 129 19.78 -29.94 4.09
CA ILE A 129 18.96 -28.73 3.96
C ILE A 129 19.71 -27.67 3.17
N GLU A 130 20.98 -27.42 3.48
CA GLU A 130 21.85 -26.47 2.77
C GLU A 130 21.97 -26.85 1.30
N GLU A 131 22.16 -28.13 0.97
CA GLU A 131 22.21 -28.59 -0.43
C GLU A 131 20.90 -28.27 -1.19
N LEU A 132 19.74 -28.48 -0.57
CA LEU A 132 18.44 -28.15 -1.17
C LEU A 132 18.25 -26.62 -1.29
N GLN A 133 18.77 -25.84 -0.33
CA GLN A 133 18.67 -24.38 -0.30
C GLN A 133 19.62 -23.68 -1.26
N VAL A 134 20.81 -24.25 -1.53
CA VAL A 134 21.74 -23.76 -2.55
C VAL A 134 21.12 -23.82 -3.94
N GLN A 135 20.28 -24.83 -4.24
CA GLN A 135 19.46 -24.88 -5.46
C GLN A 135 18.30 -23.86 -5.46
N GLY A 136 18.15 -23.08 -4.40
CA GLY A 136 17.14 -22.04 -4.18
C GLY A 136 17.70 -20.63 -3.99
N GLU A 137 19.03 -20.47 -3.98
CA GLU A 137 19.65 -19.16 -4.14
C GLU A 137 19.29 -18.59 -5.53
N ALA A 138 19.36 -17.25 -5.65
CA ALA A 138 18.92 -16.53 -6.84
C ALA A 138 19.44 -17.18 -8.13
N GLU A 139 18.54 -17.44 -9.09
CA GLU A 139 18.95 -17.78 -10.45
C GLU A 139 19.94 -16.72 -10.97
N VAL A 140 20.82 -17.13 -11.89
CA VAL A 140 21.76 -16.23 -12.58
C VAL A 140 20.95 -15.25 -13.43
N GLY A 141 20.46 -14.18 -12.80
CA GLY A 141 19.37 -13.37 -13.33
C GLY A 141 18.46 -12.65 -12.32
N GLU A 142 18.67 -12.72 -10.99
CA GLU A 142 17.86 -11.94 -10.02
C GLU A 142 18.70 -11.06 -9.05
N ILE A 143 18.14 -9.90 -8.68
CA ILE A 143 18.61 -9.01 -7.60
C ILE A 143 17.61 -9.00 -6.45
N ASP A 144 18.06 -9.33 -5.24
CA ASP A 144 17.37 -9.05 -3.98
C ASP A 144 17.58 -7.57 -3.59
N VAL A 145 16.51 -6.80 -3.40
CA VAL A 145 16.55 -5.47 -2.78
C VAL A 145 15.72 -5.47 -1.49
N ILE A 146 16.30 -4.99 -0.40
CA ILE A 146 15.65 -4.90 0.91
C ILE A 146 15.66 -3.47 1.45
N VAL A 147 14.55 -3.08 2.11
CA VAL A 147 14.38 -1.76 2.71
C VAL A 147 13.66 -1.89 4.06
N PRO A 148 14.22 -1.40 5.18
CA PRO A 148 13.51 -1.34 6.44
C PRO A 148 12.24 -0.50 6.36
N LEU A 149 11.20 -0.92 7.06
CA LEU A 149 9.92 -0.22 7.17
C LEU A 149 9.83 0.49 8.52
N ARG A 150 9.55 1.79 8.47
CA ARG A 150 9.40 2.64 9.64
C ARG A 150 7.95 2.70 10.09
N GLY A 151 7.73 2.50 11.38
CA GLY A 151 6.40 2.58 12.02
C GLY A 151 5.50 1.36 11.84
N LEU A 152 5.88 0.38 11.00
CA LEU A 152 5.11 -0.85 10.81
C LEU A 152 5.28 -1.81 12.01
N GLN A 153 4.17 -2.38 12.47
CA GLN A 153 4.12 -3.52 13.38
C GLN A 153 3.07 -4.52 12.88
N MET A 154 3.39 -5.82 12.86
CA MET A 154 2.45 -6.91 12.53
C MET A 154 2.74 -8.15 13.39
N PRO A 155 1.75 -9.02 13.67
CA PRO A 155 1.94 -10.18 14.55
C PRO A 155 2.71 -11.34 13.89
N VAL A 156 2.73 -11.40 12.56
CA VAL A 156 3.40 -12.46 11.79
C VAL A 156 4.85 -12.11 11.46
N GLY A 157 5.69 -13.12 11.29
CA GLY A 157 7.08 -12.95 10.84
C GLY A 157 7.22 -12.62 9.36
N ARG A 158 6.18 -12.84 8.55
CA ARG A 158 6.19 -12.66 7.09
C ARG A 158 4.79 -12.38 6.54
N LEU A 159 4.70 -11.53 5.53
CA LEU A 159 3.49 -11.25 4.76
C LEU A 159 3.85 -11.06 3.28
N ASP A 160 3.36 -11.94 2.41
CA ASP A 160 3.62 -11.87 0.97
C ASP A 160 2.55 -11.02 0.27
N LEU A 161 3.00 -10.01 -0.46
CA LEU A 161 2.15 -9.11 -1.26
C LEU A 161 2.48 -9.29 -2.75
N ALA A 162 1.74 -8.62 -3.64
CA ALA A 162 1.78 -8.92 -5.07
C ALA A 162 3.14 -8.66 -5.75
N THR A 163 3.94 -7.71 -5.24
CA THR A 163 5.23 -7.29 -5.82
C THR A 163 6.38 -7.28 -4.81
N VAL A 164 6.10 -7.39 -3.51
CA VAL A 164 7.07 -7.22 -2.42
C VAL A 164 6.66 -8.12 -1.25
N SER A 165 7.61 -8.70 -0.53
CA SER A 165 7.35 -9.45 0.72
C SER A 165 7.74 -8.59 1.93
N ILE A 166 6.91 -8.56 2.97
CA ILE A 166 7.25 -7.94 4.27
C ILE A 166 7.73 -9.04 5.22
N LEU A 167 8.83 -8.78 5.93
CA LEU A 167 9.56 -9.78 6.71
C LEU A 167 10.00 -9.17 8.05
N ARG A 168 10.11 -9.97 9.10
CA ARG A 168 10.72 -9.57 10.37
C ARG A 168 12.25 -9.62 10.24
N SER A 169 12.96 -8.61 10.76
CA SER A 169 14.40 -8.43 10.45
C SER A 169 15.33 -9.49 11.06
N ASP A 170 14.85 -10.23 12.05
CA ASP A 170 15.52 -11.33 12.73
C ASP A 170 15.36 -12.69 12.01
N THR A 171 14.40 -12.82 11.08
CA THR A 171 14.12 -14.09 10.37
C THR A 171 14.85 -14.23 9.03
N VAL A 172 15.69 -13.25 8.66
CA VAL A 172 16.35 -13.18 7.34
C VAL A 172 17.82 -12.82 7.50
N ASP A 173 18.71 -13.50 6.76
CA ASP A 173 20.11 -13.15 6.73
C ASP A 173 20.35 -11.87 5.89
N VAL A 174 20.39 -10.74 6.58
CA VAL A 174 20.62 -9.40 6.02
C VAL A 174 21.74 -8.69 6.79
N PRO A 175 22.34 -7.59 6.28
CA PRO A 175 23.38 -6.87 7.00
C PRO A 175 22.93 -6.41 8.40
N PRO A 176 23.81 -6.39 9.42
CA PRO A 176 23.42 -6.05 10.79
C PRO A 176 22.82 -4.63 10.91
N GLU A 177 23.25 -3.70 10.05
CA GLU A 177 22.70 -2.34 9.95
C GLU A 177 21.26 -2.32 9.42
N ALA A 178 20.85 -3.33 8.64
CA ALA A 178 19.48 -3.53 8.21
C ALA A 178 18.63 -4.24 9.28
N ARG A 179 19.24 -5.08 10.13
CA ARG A 179 18.56 -5.70 11.28
C ARG A 179 18.24 -4.72 12.40
N SER A 180 19.09 -3.70 12.57
CA SER A 180 19.00 -2.71 13.64
C SER A 180 17.70 -1.90 13.58
N SER A 181 17.07 -1.74 14.75
CA SER A 181 15.95 -0.81 14.99
C SER A 181 16.40 0.66 15.05
N GLU A 182 17.71 0.91 15.09
CA GLU A 182 18.29 2.24 15.21
C GLU A 182 17.92 3.15 14.04
N GLY A 183 17.48 4.37 14.34
CA GLY A 183 17.00 5.32 13.34
C GLY A 183 15.61 5.01 12.74
N LEU A 184 15.04 3.81 12.93
CA LEU A 184 13.70 3.47 12.44
C LEU A 184 12.59 4.14 13.26
N GLY A 185 12.83 4.39 14.55
CA GLY A 185 11.88 5.03 15.47
C GLY A 185 10.98 4.06 16.23
N VAL A 186 11.34 2.77 16.24
CA VAL A 186 10.83 1.73 17.13
C VAL A 186 11.79 1.56 18.31
N SER A 187 11.31 0.99 19.41
CA SER A 187 12.16 0.72 20.58
C SER A 187 13.17 -0.41 20.31
N PRO A 188 14.33 -0.47 21.00
CA PRO A 188 15.37 -1.47 20.73
C PRO A 188 14.93 -2.95 20.87
N TRP A 189 13.85 -3.21 21.60
CA TRP A 189 13.27 -4.53 21.83
C TRP A 189 12.08 -4.86 20.92
N GLU A 190 11.60 -3.92 20.11
CA GLU A 190 10.53 -4.19 19.15
C GLU A 190 11.13 -4.72 17.84
N PRO A 191 10.52 -5.76 17.21
CA PRO A 191 11.03 -6.30 15.97
C PRO A 191 10.91 -5.27 14.84
N ALA A 192 12.01 -5.02 14.14
CA ALA A 192 11.99 -4.25 12.91
C ALA A 192 11.44 -5.11 11.75
N PHE A 193 10.82 -4.44 10.77
CA PHE A 193 10.30 -5.10 9.58
C PHE A 193 11.01 -4.58 8.33
N LEU A 194 11.19 -5.47 7.35
CA LEU A 194 11.85 -5.24 6.08
C LEU A 194 10.88 -5.50 4.94
N ALA A 195 10.85 -4.62 3.95
CA ALA A 195 10.28 -4.89 2.64
C ALA A 195 11.37 -5.49 1.74
N ALA A 196 11.09 -6.60 1.07
CA ALA A 196 12.01 -7.25 0.14
C ALA A 196 11.35 -7.44 -1.24
N ALA A 197 11.99 -6.91 -2.28
CA ALA A 197 11.60 -7.07 -3.67
C ALA A 197 12.66 -7.89 -4.40
N ARG A 198 12.22 -8.74 -5.34
CA ARG A 198 13.10 -9.39 -6.32
C ARG A 198 12.89 -8.75 -7.67
N ILE A 199 13.98 -8.56 -8.40
CA ILE A 199 14.00 -7.83 -9.67
C ILE A 199 14.86 -8.64 -10.64
N GLU A 200 14.36 -8.81 -11.86
CA GLU A 200 15.05 -9.47 -12.96
C GLU A 200 16.31 -8.64 -13.34
N ASP A 201 17.46 -9.31 -13.47
CA ASP A 201 18.79 -8.72 -13.70
C ASP A 201 19.11 -8.55 -15.21
N ASP A 202 18.22 -9.01 -16.09
CA ASP A 202 18.28 -8.80 -17.54
C ASP A 202 18.03 -7.33 -17.94
N LEU A 203 17.35 -6.57 -17.08
CA LEU A 203 17.18 -5.13 -17.13
C LEU A 203 18.53 -4.38 -17.10
N ASP A 204 18.60 -3.20 -17.69
CA ASP A 204 19.78 -2.32 -17.50
C ASP A 204 19.86 -1.80 -16.06
N GLY A 205 21.08 -1.46 -15.59
CA GLY A 205 21.31 -1.06 -14.20
C GLY A 205 20.47 0.14 -13.71
N ALA A 206 20.07 1.04 -14.62
CA ALA A 206 19.17 2.15 -14.33
C ALA A 206 17.70 1.70 -14.25
N GLU A 207 17.28 0.76 -15.10
CA GLU A 207 15.93 0.20 -15.14
C GLU A 207 15.65 -0.66 -13.90
N ARG A 208 16.63 -1.44 -13.43
CA ARG A 208 16.57 -2.14 -12.14
C ARG A 208 16.34 -1.20 -10.97
N GLY A 209 17.05 -0.07 -10.95
CA GLY A 209 16.87 0.97 -9.93
C GLY A 209 15.47 1.57 -9.96
N LEU A 210 14.91 1.81 -11.15
CA LEU A 210 13.55 2.29 -11.33
C LEU A 210 12.51 1.25 -10.87
N ALA A 211 12.65 0.00 -11.29
CA ALA A 211 11.78 -1.11 -10.88
C ALA A 211 11.75 -1.29 -9.35
N ALA A 212 12.92 -1.19 -8.68
CA ALA A 212 13.00 -1.22 -7.22
C ALA A 212 12.20 -0.07 -6.58
N VAL A 213 12.42 1.16 -7.05
CA VAL A 213 11.74 2.36 -6.54
C VAL A 213 10.23 2.27 -6.76
N GLU A 214 9.78 1.76 -7.91
CA GLU A 214 8.36 1.56 -8.20
C GLU A 214 7.73 0.48 -7.33
N ALA A 215 8.42 -0.65 -7.10
CA ALA A 215 7.95 -1.71 -6.20
C ALA A 215 7.75 -1.20 -4.76
N PHE A 216 8.73 -0.48 -4.19
CA PHE A 216 8.62 0.06 -2.83
C PHE A 216 7.65 1.24 -2.72
N ARG A 217 7.55 2.10 -3.76
CA ARG A 217 6.53 3.16 -3.81
C ARG A 217 5.12 2.57 -3.88
N SER A 218 4.93 1.52 -4.69
CA SER A 218 3.68 0.77 -4.80
C SER A 218 3.31 0.11 -3.46
N LEU A 219 4.27 -0.49 -2.76
CA LEU A 219 4.07 -1.02 -1.41
C LEU A 219 3.59 0.06 -0.43
N ILE A 220 4.32 1.17 -0.29
CA ILE A 220 3.97 2.23 0.67
C ILE A 220 2.61 2.83 0.34
N THR A 221 2.31 3.07 -0.94
CA THR A 221 0.99 3.53 -1.38
C THR A 221 -0.10 2.49 -1.06
N THR A 222 0.16 1.19 -1.24
CA THR A 222 -0.80 0.12 -0.91
C THR A 222 -1.14 0.12 0.58
N LEU A 223 -0.12 0.20 1.45
CA LEU A 223 -0.33 0.31 2.91
C LEU A 223 -1.08 1.61 3.26
N ARG A 224 -0.67 2.74 2.69
CA ARG A 224 -1.32 4.05 2.89
C ARG A 224 -2.70 4.18 2.25
N LEU A 225 -3.13 3.30 1.35
CA LEU A 225 -4.53 3.25 0.89
C LEU A 225 -5.37 2.31 1.76
N PHE A 226 -4.81 1.16 2.16
CA PHE A 226 -5.51 0.15 2.95
C PHE A 226 -5.96 0.66 4.33
N LYS A 227 -5.10 1.39 5.06
CA LYS A 227 -5.38 1.80 6.45
C LYS A 227 -4.66 3.08 6.85
N ALA A 228 -5.28 3.87 7.73
CA ALA A 228 -4.65 5.01 8.36
C ALA A 228 -3.49 4.59 9.29
N GLY A 229 -2.35 5.27 9.16
CA GLY A 229 -1.17 5.01 9.98
C GLY A 229 0.10 5.63 9.40
N GLY A 230 1.07 5.87 10.29
CA GLY A 230 2.40 6.39 9.94
C GLY A 230 3.33 5.26 9.50
N VAL A 231 3.36 4.99 8.19
CA VAL A 231 4.31 4.05 7.56
C VAL A 231 5.16 4.74 6.49
N GLY A 232 6.42 4.35 6.39
CA GLY A 232 7.37 4.84 5.40
C GLY A 232 8.60 3.94 5.27
N LEU A 233 9.46 4.23 4.30
CA LEU A 233 10.73 3.51 4.12
C LEU A 233 11.80 4.04 5.10
N GLY A 234 12.78 3.19 5.40
CA GLY A 234 14.04 3.59 6.03
C GLY A 234 14.89 4.44 5.08
N PRO A 235 15.84 5.25 5.60
CA PRO A 235 16.69 6.13 4.79
C PRO A 235 17.68 5.38 3.88
N HIS A 236 17.87 4.08 4.10
CA HIS A 236 18.79 3.23 3.35
C HIS A 236 18.10 1.93 2.94
N ALA A 237 18.46 1.45 1.76
CA ALA A 237 18.18 0.15 1.21
C ALA A 237 19.48 -0.65 1.11
N TRP A 238 19.37 -1.95 0.95
CA TRP A 238 20.49 -2.82 0.58
C TRP A 238 20.09 -3.64 -0.64
N ALA A 239 20.98 -3.72 -1.63
CA ALA A 239 20.77 -4.50 -2.84
C ALA A 239 21.89 -5.54 -2.99
N ARG A 240 21.55 -6.72 -3.51
CA ARG A 240 22.47 -7.84 -3.75
C ARG A 240 22.04 -8.60 -5.00
N GLY A 241 22.92 -8.67 -6.00
CA GLY A 241 22.75 -9.60 -7.13
C GLY A 241 23.26 -11.01 -6.77
N ALA A 242 22.89 -12.02 -7.55
CA ALA A 242 23.36 -13.39 -7.38
C ALA A 242 24.90 -13.46 -7.19
N GLY A 243 25.35 -14.03 -6.07
CA GLY A 243 26.77 -14.19 -5.71
C GLY A 243 27.52 -12.92 -5.27
N ASP A 244 26.88 -11.73 -5.22
CA ASP A 244 27.53 -10.48 -4.78
C ASP A 244 27.32 -10.21 -3.27
N ARG A 245 28.10 -9.26 -2.73
CA ARG A 245 27.89 -8.72 -1.38
C ARG A 245 26.77 -7.68 -1.36
N TRP A 246 26.09 -7.54 -0.22
CA TRP A 246 25.12 -6.46 0.00
C TRP A 246 25.75 -5.08 -0.18
N ARG A 247 25.16 -4.26 -1.06
CA ARG A 247 25.54 -2.86 -1.30
C ARG A 247 24.47 -1.93 -0.75
N ARG A 248 24.87 -0.90 0.00
CA ARG A 248 23.95 0.09 0.59
C ARG A 248 23.57 1.16 -0.45
N VAL A 249 22.28 1.48 -0.53
CA VAL A 249 21.72 2.49 -1.44
C VAL A 249 20.89 3.48 -0.62
N GLY A 250 20.96 4.79 -0.92
CA GLY A 250 20.08 5.77 -0.29
C GLY A 250 18.68 5.71 -0.87
N THR A 251 17.63 5.65 -0.04
CA THR A 251 16.23 5.63 -0.54
C THR A 251 15.70 7.02 -0.85
N GLY A 252 16.30 8.07 -0.29
CA GLY A 252 15.76 9.44 -0.30
C GLY A 252 14.45 9.60 0.48
N ALA A 253 14.01 8.58 1.22
CA ALA A 253 12.68 8.58 1.84
C ALA A 253 12.61 9.52 3.06
N GLY A 254 11.56 10.34 3.08
CA GLY A 254 11.23 11.19 4.22
C GLY A 254 10.84 10.39 5.47
N ARG A 255 10.89 11.04 6.64
CA ARG A 255 10.38 10.45 7.89
C ARG A 255 8.84 10.38 7.82
N PRO A 256 8.21 9.20 8.04
CA PRO A 256 6.76 9.13 8.07
C PRO A 256 6.18 9.91 9.25
N ARG A 257 4.95 10.42 9.07
CA ARG A 257 4.18 11.12 10.10
C ARG A 257 4.01 10.25 11.37
N PRO A 258 4.02 10.82 12.58
CA PRO A 258 3.78 10.07 13.81
C PRO A 258 2.40 9.39 13.83
N GLY A 259 2.32 8.24 14.49
CA GLY A 259 1.09 7.45 14.64
C GLY A 259 1.32 5.94 14.59
N GLY A 260 2.38 5.51 13.89
CA GLY A 260 2.67 4.09 13.64
C GLY A 260 1.62 3.44 12.74
N TYR A 261 1.85 2.18 12.38
CA TYR A 261 1.00 1.41 11.49
C TYR A 261 0.93 -0.03 12.01
N ARG A 262 -0.17 -0.37 12.68
CA ARG A 262 -0.38 -1.70 13.28
C ARG A 262 -1.34 -2.51 12.45
N LEU A 263 -0.90 -3.68 11.99
CA LEU A 263 -1.76 -4.69 11.37
C LEU A 263 -2.21 -5.70 12.44
N ALA A 264 -3.50 -5.97 12.49
CA ALA A 264 -4.06 -7.11 13.22
C ALA A 264 -4.00 -8.38 12.35
N GLU A 265 -4.03 -9.55 12.98
CA GLU A 265 -3.95 -10.84 12.28
C GLU A 265 -5.06 -11.00 11.22
N THR A 266 -6.27 -10.56 11.54
CA THR A 266 -7.43 -10.55 10.62
C THR A 266 -7.22 -9.67 9.38
N GLU A 267 -6.40 -8.62 9.47
CA GLU A 267 -6.18 -7.67 8.38
C GLU A 267 -5.13 -8.17 7.36
N LEU A 268 -4.35 -9.19 7.69
CA LEU A 268 -3.24 -9.69 6.86
C LEU A 268 -3.73 -10.30 5.55
N GLY A 269 -4.77 -11.14 5.63
CA GLY A 269 -5.39 -11.78 4.47
C GLY A 269 -6.04 -10.75 3.54
N ASP A 270 -6.73 -9.77 4.11
CA ASP A 270 -7.37 -8.67 3.39
C ASP A 270 -6.35 -7.78 2.68
N LEU A 271 -5.24 -7.43 3.35
CA LEU A 271 -4.13 -6.67 2.75
C LEU A 271 -3.46 -7.43 1.60
N ALA A 272 -3.22 -8.73 1.77
CA ALA A 272 -2.67 -9.57 0.69
C ALA A 272 -3.64 -9.73 -0.49
N ALA A 273 -4.95 -9.76 -0.26
CA ALA A 273 -5.97 -9.74 -1.30
C ALA A 273 -6.03 -8.36 -2.01
N PHE A 274 -6.03 -7.27 -1.23
CA PHE A 274 -6.05 -5.90 -1.72
C PHE A 274 -4.82 -5.56 -2.59
N SER A 275 -3.61 -5.96 -2.15
CA SER A 275 -2.39 -5.79 -2.94
C SER A 275 -2.47 -6.51 -4.30
N ARG A 276 -2.97 -7.76 -4.33
CA ARG A 276 -3.18 -8.50 -5.58
C ARG A 276 -4.24 -7.87 -6.46
N ALA A 277 -5.31 -7.32 -5.87
CA ALA A 277 -6.32 -6.57 -6.61
C ALA A 277 -5.71 -5.32 -7.28
N LEU A 278 -4.94 -4.51 -6.54
CA LEU A 278 -4.27 -3.32 -7.08
C LEU A 278 -3.26 -3.65 -8.20
N ALA A 279 -2.49 -4.74 -8.05
CA ALA A 279 -1.49 -5.16 -9.03
C ALA A 279 -2.10 -5.67 -10.36
N ALA A 280 -3.36 -6.11 -10.36
CA ALA A 280 -4.00 -6.69 -11.53
C ALA A 280 -3.99 -5.71 -12.73
N PRO A 281 -3.60 -6.15 -13.96
CA PRO A 281 -3.46 -5.25 -15.12
C PRO A 281 -4.75 -4.52 -15.54
N SER A 282 -5.91 -4.99 -15.09
CA SER A 282 -7.21 -4.36 -15.29
C SER A 282 -7.40 -3.08 -14.48
N THR A 283 -6.67 -2.86 -13.39
CA THR A 283 -6.85 -1.67 -12.54
C THR A 283 -6.29 -0.40 -13.18
N PRO A 284 -6.81 0.78 -12.84
CA PRO A 284 -6.15 2.05 -13.17
C PRO A 284 -4.88 2.27 -12.34
N PHE A 285 -4.69 1.54 -11.23
CA PHE A 285 -3.50 1.62 -10.38
C PHE A 285 -2.27 0.96 -11.04
N SER A 286 -2.43 -0.26 -11.56
CA SER A 286 -1.40 -0.97 -12.35
C SER A 286 -1.05 -0.21 -13.64
N ARG A 287 -2.06 0.44 -14.27
CA ARG A 287 -1.90 1.19 -15.53
C ARG A 287 -1.28 2.60 -15.40
N ARG A 288 -0.76 3.00 -14.23
CA ARG A 288 -0.11 4.31 -14.02
C ARG A 288 1.07 4.58 -14.94
N ALA A 289 1.76 3.53 -15.39
CA ALA A 289 2.93 3.63 -16.28
C ALA A 289 2.62 4.04 -17.73
N SER A 290 1.35 4.00 -18.19
CA SER A 290 1.05 4.40 -19.58
C SER A 290 0.94 5.93 -19.71
N GLU A 291 1.86 6.54 -20.45
CA GLU A 291 2.01 8.00 -20.68
C GLU A 291 0.80 8.73 -21.33
N ARG A 292 -0.33 8.05 -21.53
CA ARG A 292 -1.48 8.62 -22.22
C ARG A 292 -2.34 9.47 -21.26
N PRO A 293 -2.80 10.66 -21.69
CA PRO A 293 -3.73 11.46 -20.90
C PRO A 293 -5.05 10.70 -20.72
N GLY A 294 -5.53 10.62 -19.48
CA GLY A 294 -6.75 9.91 -19.12
C GLY A 294 -6.87 9.69 -17.61
N PHE A 295 -7.86 8.89 -17.22
CA PHE A 295 -8.16 8.63 -15.81
C PHE A 295 -6.99 8.05 -14.99
N PRO A 296 -6.18 7.08 -15.46
CA PRO A 296 -5.01 6.59 -14.71
C PRO A 296 -4.00 7.69 -14.36
N ALA A 297 -3.79 8.66 -15.25
CA ALA A 297 -2.90 9.80 -15.00
C ALA A 297 -3.50 10.82 -14.01
N MET A 298 -4.83 10.99 -13.99
CA MET A 298 -5.51 11.81 -12.96
C MET A 298 -5.44 11.14 -11.58
N LEU A 299 -5.69 9.82 -11.52
CA LEU A 299 -5.56 9.02 -10.31
C LEU A 299 -4.11 9.02 -9.78
N ALA A 300 -3.11 8.91 -10.66
CA ALA A 300 -1.70 9.02 -10.30
C ALA A 300 -1.38 10.36 -9.64
N ARG A 301 -1.84 11.48 -10.23
CA ARG A 301 -1.66 12.83 -9.67
C ARG A 301 -2.38 13.02 -8.34
N ALA A 302 -3.62 12.56 -8.23
CA ALA A 302 -4.39 12.63 -6.99
C ALA A 302 -3.75 11.81 -5.86
N THR A 303 -3.25 10.61 -6.15
CA THR A 303 -2.49 9.82 -5.17
C THR A 303 -1.14 10.46 -4.82
N ALA A 304 -0.39 11.00 -5.78
CA ALA A 304 0.85 11.72 -5.47
C ALA A 304 0.62 12.90 -4.51
N ARG A 305 -0.52 13.59 -4.62
CA ARG A 305 -0.94 14.62 -3.65
C ARG A 305 -1.35 14.03 -2.30
N PHE A 306 -2.11 12.95 -2.28
CA PHE A 306 -2.43 12.23 -1.04
C PHE A 306 -1.17 11.80 -0.28
N GLU A 307 -0.18 11.21 -0.96
CA GLU A 307 1.13 10.85 -0.40
C GLU A 307 1.88 12.07 0.16
N ALA A 308 1.95 13.17 -0.61
CA ALA A 308 2.58 14.42 -0.16
C ALA A 308 1.88 15.05 1.07
N GLY A 309 0.56 14.84 1.21
CA GLY A 309 -0.19 15.19 2.41
C GLY A 309 0.19 14.33 3.62
N LEU A 310 0.32 13.01 3.44
CA LEU A 310 0.74 12.07 4.49
C LEU A 310 2.20 12.26 4.94
N GLU A 311 3.03 12.89 4.12
CA GLU A 311 4.41 13.27 4.46
C GLU A 311 4.52 14.59 5.24
N ARG A 312 3.43 15.36 5.39
CA ARG A 312 3.43 16.54 6.25
C ARG A 312 3.47 16.14 7.73
N ASN A 313 4.27 16.86 8.51
CA ASN A 313 4.36 16.63 9.96
C ASN A 313 3.07 17.06 10.70
N VAL A 314 2.35 18.06 10.17
CA VAL A 314 1.15 18.63 10.79
C VAL A 314 -0.07 18.38 9.91
N VAL A 315 -1.14 17.83 10.50
CA VAL A 315 -2.37 17.43 9.78
C VAL A 315 -2.99 18.57 8.98
N ILE A 316 -2.95 19.80 9.52
CA ILE A 316 -3.57 20.96 8.89
C ILE A 316 -2.80 21.43 7.64
N GLU A 317 -1.51 21.14 7.53
CA GLU A 317 -0.69 21.43 6.33
C GLU A 317 -1.03 20.48 5.17
N ALA A 318 -1.47 19.25 5.49
CA ALA A 318 -1.90 18.26 4.52
C ALA A 318 -3.26 18.60 3.85
N LEU A 319 -4.07 19.47 4.49
CA LEU A 319 -5.41 19.85 4.04
C LEU A 319 -5.43 20.32 2.58
N ASN A 320 -4.49 21.18 2.19
CA ASN A 320 -4.38 21.70 0.83
C ASN A 320 -4.07 20.59 -0.19
N ASP A 321 -3.15 19.67 0.12
CA ASP A 321 -2.84 18.56 -0.78
C ASP A 321 -4.01 17.57 -0.91
N HIS A 322 -4.77 17.33 0.17
CA HIS A 322 -5.98 16.53 0.13
C HIS A 322 -7.11 17.20 -0.67
N LEU A 323 -7.34 18.50 -0.50
CA LEU A 323 -8.31 19.26 -1.31
C LEU A 323 -7.90 19.31 -2.79
N LEU A 324 -6.61 19.48 -3.11
CA LEU A 324 -6.11 19.42 -4.48
C LEU A 324 -6.27 18.03 -5.10
N ALA A 325 -6.08 16.95 -4.33
CA ALA A 325 -6.36 15.59 -4.79
C ALA A 325 -7.85 15.39 -5.14
N LEU A 326 -8.76 15.86 -4.27
CA LEU A 326 -10.21 15.81 -4.52
C LEU A 326 -10.60 16.66 -5.75
N ARG A 327 -10.03 17.86 -5.89
CA ARG A 327 -10.23 18.71 -7.08
C ARG A 327 -9.79 18.02 -8.37
N PHE A 328 -8.60 17.41 -8.40
CA PHE A 328 -8.13 16.66 -9.58
C PHE A 328 -9.03 15.48 -9.99
N LEU A 329 -9.82 14.94 -9.07
CA LEU A 329 -10.74 13.82 -9.33
C LEU A 329 -12.17 14.27 -9.65
N LEU A 330 -12.65 15.34 -9.01
CA LEU A 330 -14.08 15.67 -8.93
C LEU A 330 -14.46 17.08 -9.42
N GLU A 331 -13.50 17.96 -9.70
CA GLU A 331 -13.76 19.33 -10.17
C GLU A 331 -14.07 19.39 -11.68
N GLY A 332 -14.78 20.45 -12.08
CA GLY A 332 -15.24 20.69 -13.44
C GLY A 332 -16.69 20.26 -13.68
N ALA A 333 -17.20 20.63 -14.85
CA ALA A 333 -18.57 20.31 -15.26
C ALA A 333 -18.80 18.79 -15.35
N GLY A 334 -19.97 18.36 -14.89
CA GLY A 334 -20.48 16.98 -15.02
C GLY A 334 -21.99 17.01 -15.28
N PRO A 335 -22.64 15.85 -15.46
CA PRO A 335 -24.06 15.76 -15.83
C PRO A 335 -25.03 16.59 -14.97
N ALA A 336 -24.72 16.79 -13.69
CA ALA A 336 -25.54 17.55 -12.74
C ALA A 336 -24.96 18.91 -12.32
N ASP A 337 -23.80 19.30 -12.89
CA ASP A 337 -23.02 20.52 -12.56
C ASP A 337 -22.83 20.80 -11.05
N LEU A 338 -22.58 19.73 -10.29
CA LEU A 338 -22.47 19.78 -8.83
C LEU A 338 -21.04 20.11 -8.37
N GLY A 339 -20.96 20.84 -7.25
CA GLY A 339 -19.68 21.10 -6.57
C GLY A 339 -19.07 19.85 -5.94
N VAL A 340 -17.72 19.86 -5.81
CA VAL A 340 -16.91 18.80 -5.18
C VAL A 340 -17.49 18.29 -3.84
N PRO A 341 -17.98 19.13 -2.89
CA PRO A 341 -18.53 18.66 -1.61
C PRO A 341 -19.69 17.67 -1.77
N MET A 342 -20.59 17.90 -2.73
CA MET A 342 -21.73 17.01 -2.96
C MET A 342 -21.29 15.71 -3.66
N ARG A 343 -20.32 15.78 -4.58
CA ARG A 343 -19.76 14.58 -5.23
C ARG A 343 -19.01 13.68 -4.25
N VAL A 344 -18.24 14.25 -3.32
CA VAL A 344 -17.61 13.48 -2.23
C VAL A 344 -18.68 12.82 -1.35
N ALA A 345 -19.73 13.55 -0.98
CA ALA A 345 -20.83 12.99 -0.21
C ALA A 345 -21.55 11.84 -0.94
N ALA A 346 -21.76 11.94 -2.25
CA ALA A 346 -22.36 10.89 -3.07
C ALA A 346 -21.54 9.60 -3.09
N LEU A 347 -20.21 9.71 -3.21
CA LEU A 347 -19.30 8.58 -3.29
C LEU A 347 -19.04 7.92 -1.92
N CYS A 348 -18.96 8.72 -0.84
CA CYS A 348 -18.58 8.22 0.48
C CYS A 348 -19.75 7.90 1.43
N ALA A 349 -20.99 8.31 1.14
CA ALA A 349 -22.11 8.17 2.06
C ALA A 349 -23.45 7.80 1.42
N GLU A 350 -24.20 6.99 2.15
CA GLU A 350 -25.63 6.74 1.95
C GLU A 350 -26.43 8.05 2.01
N PRO A 351 -27.57 8.17 1.29
CA PRO A 351 -28.36 9.39 1.19
C PRO A 351 -28.58 10.14 2.52
N ALA A 352 -28.91 9.43 3.60
CA ALA A 352 -29.17 10.00 4.91
C ALA A 352 -27.97 10.72 5.56
N ARG A 353 -26.72 10.32 5.22
CA ARG A 353 -25.48 10.87 5.78
C ARG A 353 -24.75 11.83 4.84
N ARG A 354 -25.28 12.09 3.64
CA ARG A 354 -24.65 12.98 2.65
C ARG A 354 -24.53 14.43 3.13
N ALA A 355 -25.51 14.93 3.87
CA ALA A 355 -25.46 16.28 4.43
C ALA A 355 -24.29 16.45 5.42
N GLU A 356 -24.02 15.43 6.24
CA GLU A 356 -22.90 15.43 7.21
C GLU A 356 -21.55 15.43 6.48
N VAL A 357 -21.36 14.53 5.50
CA VAL A 357 -20.11 14.46 4.72
C VAL A 357 -19.90 15.73 3.90
N LYS A 358 -20.96 16.28 3.27
CA LYS A 358 -20.90 17.56 2.57
C LYS A 358 -20.41 18.68 3.51
N ALA A 359 -20.97 18.77 4.72
CA ALA A 359 -20.59 19.78 5.70
C ALA A 359 -19.11 19.68 6.13
N VAL A 360 -18.54 18.47 6.24
CA VAL A 360 -17.11 18.27 6.49
C VAL A 360 -16.25 18.84 5.35
N VAL A 361 -16.62 18.60 4.09
CA VAL A 361 -15.87 19.10 2.92
C VAL A 361 -16.04 20.61 2.72
N ASP A 362 -17.26 21.14 2.90
CA ASP A 362 -17.52 22.58 2.87
C ASP A 362 -16.67 23.30 3.93
N ARG A 363 -16.58 22.72 5.14
CA ARG A 363 -15.73 23.25 6.22
C ARG A 363 -14.24 23.16 5.87
N ALA A 364 -13.78 22.07 5.27
CA ALA A 364 -12.39 21.95 4.82
C ALA A 364 -12.01 23.06 3.82
N ILE A 365 -12.91 23.37 2.87
CA ILE A 365 -12.73 24.49 1.93
C ILE A 365 -12.75 25.85 2.67
N GLY A 366 -13.57 26.00 3.70
CA GLY A 366 -13.55 27.16 4.59
C GLY A 366 -12.20 27.35 5.31
N LEU A 367 -11.66 26.28 5.89
CA LEU A 367 -10.36 26.28 6.57
C LEU A 367 -9.20 26.55 5.62
N GLU A 368 -9.24 26.04 4.39
CA GLU A 368 -8.25 26.39 3.35
C GLU A 368 -8.24 27.90 3.06
N ARG A 369 -9.43 28.50 2.92
CA ARG A 369 -9.57 29.95 2.73
C ARG A 369 -9.02 30.73 3.92
N GLU A 370 -9.32 30.32 5.16
CA GLU A 370 -8.77 30.92 6.38
C GLU A 370 -7.24 30.86 6.40
N LEU A 371 -6.64 29.72 6.06
CA LEU A 371 -5.18 29.56 5.98
C LEU A 371 -4.53 30.46 4.92
N TRP A 372 -5.26 30.85 3.87
CA TRP A 372 -4.74 31.67 2.76
C TRP A 372 -5.03 33.16 2.92
N SER A 373 -6.18 33.54 3.48
CA SER A 373 -6.59 34.94 3.68
C SER A 373 -6.23 35.50 5.05
N GLY A 374 -6.06 34.63 6.06
CA GLY A 374 -5.95 35.02 7.47
C GLY A 374 -7.27 35.46 8.11
N GLU A 375 -8.39 35.44 7.37
CA GLU A 375 -9.72 35.72 7.92
C GLU A 375 -10.31 34.43 8.52
N PRO A 376 -10.83 34.45 9.76
CA PRO A 376 -11.34 33.25 10.40
C PRO A 376 -12.52 32.67 9.63
N ALA A 377 -12.50 31.37 9.34
CA ALA A 377 -13.63 30.71 8.70
C ALA A 377 -14.87 30.82 9.60
N PRO A 378 -16.09 30.92 9.03
CA PRO A 378 -17.31 30.95 9.82
C PRO A 378 -17.39 29.67 10.69
N SER A 379 -17.26 29.84 12.01
CA SER A 379 -17.09 28.75 12.97
C SER A 379 -18.41 28.04 13.29
N ALA A 380 -18.92 27.31 12.30
CA ALA A 380 -20.21 26.61 12.37
C ALA A 380 -20.12 25.14 12.85
N GLY A 381 -18.93 24.62 13.16
CA GLY A 381 -18.70 23.18 13.37
C GLY A 381 -18.11 22.81 14.75
N ALA A 382 -18.64 21.75 15.35
CA ALA A 382 -18.22 21.23 16.65
C ALA A 382 -16.85 20.50 16.67
N MET A 383 -16.35 20.07 15.50
CA MET A 383 -15.04 19.41 15.36
C MET A 383 -13.89 20.42 15.43
N THR A 384 -12.65 19.98 15.66
CA THR A 384 -11.45 20.82 15.50
C THR A 384 -11.00 20.93 14.03
N PRO A 385 -10.13 21.89 13.67
CA PRO A 385 -9.51 21.94 12.33
C PRO A 385 -8.69 20.68 12.00
N ALA A 386 -8.00 20.12 12.99
CA ALA A 386 -7.23 18.88 12.84
C ALA A 386 -8.14 17.65 12.61
N GLU A 387 -9.26 17.54 13.33
CA GLU A 387 -10.29 16.52 13.06
C GLU A 387 -10.91 16.67 11.67
N THR A 388 -11.11 17.91 11.20
CA THR A 388 -11.65 18.16 9.85
C THR A 388 -10.65 17.71 8.77
N ALA A 389 -9.36 17.99 8.95
CA ALA A 389 -8.31 17.51 8.06
C ALA A 389 -8.18 15.97 8.09
N SER A 390 -8.28 15.33 9.26
CA SER A 390 -8.29 13.87 9.38
C SER A 390 -9.52 13.21 8.74
N ALA A 391 -10.70 13.79 8.91
CA ALA A 391 -11.92 13.30 8.27
C ALA A 391 -11.85 13.44 6.74
N LEU A 392 -11.23 14.51 6.23
CA LEU A 392 -10.98 14.68 4.80
C LEU A 392 -9.95 13.67 4.27
N GLU A 393 -8.90 13.38 5.04
CA GLU A 393 -7.90 12.34 4.75
C GLU A 393 -8.57 10.97 4.58
N ASP A 394 -9.48 10.60 5.49
CA ASP A 394 -10.23 9.34 5.45
C ASP A 394 -11.21 9.26 4.27
N LEU A 395 -11.94 10.36 3.97
CA LEU A 395 -12.84 10.44 2.82
C LEU A 395 -12.08 10.31 1.49
N LEU A 396 -10.94 11.00 1.36
CA LEU A 396 -10.08 10.91 0.17
C LEU A 396 -9.46 9.52 0.04
N ARG A 397 -9.02 8.91 1.14
CA ARG A 397 -8.49 7.54 1.18
C ARG A 397 -9.52 6.54 0.67
N ALA A 398 -10.79 6.63 1.11
CA ALA A 398 -11.87 5.79 0.63
C ALA A 398 -12.08 5.91 -0.90
N ILE A 399 -12.21 7.15 -1.41
CA ILE A 399 -12.36 7.41 -2.85
C ILE A 399 -11.17 6.86 -3.65
N LEU A 400 -9.94 7.10 -3.18
CA LEU A 400 -8.73 6.61 -3.85
C LEU A 400 -8.64 5.08 -3.85
N THR A 401 -9.05 4.42 -2.76
CA THR A 401 -9.08 2.96 -2.65
C THR A 401 -10.06 2.35 -3.65
N ASP A 402 -11.31 2.80 -3.67
CA ASP A 402 -12.32 2.29 -4.62
C ASP A 402 -12.00 2.65 -6.08
N ALA A 403 -11.45 3.84 -6.33
CA ALA A 403 -10.94 4.22 -7.64
C ALA A 403 -9.75 3.36 -8.08
N ALA A 404 -8.83 3.02 -7.18
CA ALA A 404 -7.63 2.23 -7.48
C ALA A 404 -7.94 0.75 -7.77
N VAL A 405 -8.90 0.16 -7.06
CA VAL A 405 -9.41 -1.19 -7.38
C VAL A 405 -10.29 -1.17 -8.65
N GLY A 406 -10.91 -0.03 -8.95
CA GLY A 406 -11.72 0.19 -10.17
C GLY A 406 -13.22 0.08 -9.96
N HIS A 407 -13.70 0.11 -8.71
CA HIS A 407 -15.13 0.08 -8.37
C HIS A 407 -15.89 1.32 -8.90
N LEU A 408 -15.23 2.48 -8.99
CA LEU A 408 -15.82 3.75 -9.43
C LEU A 408 -15.68 4.02 -10.95
N GLY A 409 -15.37 3.00 -11.75
CA GLY A 409 -15.24 3.13 -13.21
C GLY A 409 -14.09 4.05 -13.64
N SER A 410 -14.28 4.78 -14.76
CA SER A 410 -13.25 5.62 -15.38
C SER A 410 -13.52 7.13 -15.33
N ASP A 411 -14.65 7.58 -14.77
CA ASP A 411 -14.93 9.01 -14.54
C ASP A 411 -15.80 9.18 -13.29
N LEU A 412 -15.14 9.48 -12.16
CA LEU A 412 -15.78 9.63 -10.86
C LEU A 412 -16.84 10.73 -10.82
N ARG A 413 -16.72 11.77 -11.68
CA ARG A 413 -17.68 12.88 -11.72
C ARG A 413 -19.01 12.42 -12.28
N THR A 414 -18.97 11.70 -13.41
CA THR A 414 -20.14 11.07 -14.01
C THR A 414 -20.75 10.05 -13.05
N THR A 415 -19.94 9.19 -12.41
CA THR A 415 -20.43 8.22 -11.42
C THR A 415 -21.08 8.88 -10.20
N ALA A 416 -20.51 9.96 -9.65
CA ALA A 416 -21.09 10.69 -8.52
C ALA A 416 -22.41 11.38 -8.89
N ASP A 417 -22.47 12.02 -10.07
CA ASP A 417 -23.68 12.68 -10.57
C ASP A 417 -24.78 11.63 -10.89
N GLU A 418 -24.42 10.46 -11.44
CA GLU A 418 -25.34 9.33 -11.67
C GLU A 418 -25.92 8.76 -10.37
N ILE A 419 -25.12 8.59 -9.31
CA ILE A 419 -25.60 8.15 -7.99
C ILE A 419 -26.65 9.13 -7.44
N LEU A 420 -26.42 10.44 -7.56
CA LEU A 420 -27.35 11.47 -7.08
C LEU A 420 -28.63 11.57 -7.92
N LEU A 421 -28.53 11.31 -9.22
CA LEU A 421 -29.69 11.22 -10.12
C LEU A 421 -30.53 9.96 -9.82
N ALA A 422 -29.88 8.81 -9.57
CA ALA A 422 -30.56 7.55 -9.23
C ALA A 422 -31.27 7.62 -7.87
N ASP A 423 -30.64 8.23 -6.87
CA ASP A 423 -31.24 8.47 -5.54
C ASP A 423 -32.21 9.67 -5.51
N GLY A 424 -32.42 10.33 -6.65
CA GLY A 424 -33.45 11.36 -6.84
C GLY A 424 -33.22 12.66 -6.07
N PHE A 425 -31.98 13.19 -6.03
CA PHE A 425 -31.63 14.47 -5.37
C PHE A 425 -32.18 14.62 -3.94
N ALA A 426 -32.28 13.53 -3.18
CA ALA A 426 -32.81 13.50 -1.82
C ALA A 426 -31.84 14.08 -0.78
N VAL A 427 -31.32 15.29 -1.03
CA VAL A 427 -30.56 16.10 -0.08
C VAL A 427 -31.23 17.48 -0.06
N GLY A 428 -31.98 17.75 1.02
CA GLY A 428 -32.71 19.00 1.17
C GLY A 428 -31.77 20.17 1.39
N ASP A 429 -31.50 20.93 0.34
CA ASP A 429 -31.01 22.30 0.42
C ASP A 429 -31.57 23.11 -0.76
N GLY A 430 -32.88 23.35 -0.69
CA GLY A 430 -33.65 24.08 -1.68
C GLY A 430 -34.93 24.61 -1.03
N THR A 431 -34.95 25.92 -0.77
CA THR A 431 -36.20 26.61 -0.46
C THR A 431 -37.18 26.39 -1.61
N THR A 432 -38.44 26.09 -1.29
CA THR A 432 -39.46 25.61 -2.24
C THR A 432 -39.92 26.62 -3.29
N GLU A 433 -39.27 27.78 -3.38
CA GLU A 433 -39.68 28.91 -4.22
C GLU A 433 -39.05 28.92 -5.62
N GLN A 434 -38.17 27.96 -5.95
CA GLN A 434 -37.53 27.90 -7.27
C GLN A 434 -37.67 26.55 -8.00
N ARG A 435 -38.82 25.89 -7.81
CA ARG A 435 -39.30 24.85 -8.76
C ARG A 435 -40.17 25.53 -9.81
N GLY A 436 -39.62 25.74 -11.00
CA GLY A 436 -40.34 26.35 -12.12
C GLY A 436 -41.55 25.51 -12.52
N GLY A 437 -42.76 25.98 -12.19
CA GLY A 437 -44.00 25.38 -12.63
C GLY A 437 -44.23 25.64 -14.13
N THR A 438 -43.70 24.79 -15.00
CA THR A 438 -44.09 24.78 -16.42
C THR A 438 -45.51 24.22 -16.55
N THR A 439 -46.42 25.09 -16.97
CA THR A 439 -47.88 24.96 -16.80
C THR A 439 -48.55 24.10 -17.87
N GLU A 440 -48.34 22.77 -17.87
CA GLU A 440 -48.95 21.87 -18.89
C GLU A 440 -49.57 20.56 -18.38
N TRP A 441 -49.62 20.29 -17.07
CA TRP A 441 -50.13 19.00 -16.55
C TRP A 441 -51.12 19.07 -15.38
N ASP A 442 -51.80 20.20 -15.19
CA ASP A 442 -53.04 20.22 -14.40
C ASP A 442 -54.22 19.90 -15.33
N LEU A 443 -54.71 18.66 -15.26
CA LEU A 443 -55.97 18.26 -15.87
C LEU A 443 -57.12 18.77 -15.01
N GLU A 444 -57.91 19.70 -15.54
CA GLU A 444 -59.13 20.18 -14.88
C GLU A 444 -60.12 19.01 -14.63
N PRO A 445 -60.61 18.80 -13.40
CA PRO A 445 -61.70 17.88 -13.16
C PRO A 445 -63.00 18.46 -13.73
N VAL A 446 -63.76 17.62 -14.42
CA VAL A 446 -65.01 17.98 -15.09
C VAL A 446 -66.10 18.35 -14.08
N ASP A 447 -66.89 19.38 -14.39
CA ASP A 447 -68.03 19.80 -13.59
C ASP A 447 -69.09 18.70 -13.43
N GLU A 448 -69.56 18.50 -12.20
CA GLU A 448 -70.91 17.97 -11.93
C GLU A 448 -71.69 19.05 -11.17
N GLU A 449 -72.76 19.55 -11.79
CA GLU A 449 -73.69 20.53 -11.22
C GLU A 449 -74.55 19.88 -10.13
N GLU A 450 -74.85 20.58 -9.02
CA GLU A 450 -76.23 20.74 -8.49
C GLU A 450 -76.34 21.70 -7.27
N GLU A 451 -77.30 22.62 -7.38
CA GLU A 451 -78.15 23.27 -6.36
C GLU A 451 -77.61 24.26 -5.28
N GLU A 452 -77.83 25.55 -5.59
CA GLU A 452 -78.44 26.64 -4.79
C GLU A 452 -78.56 26.58 -3.24
N THR A 453 -78.13 27.65 -2.53
CA THR A 453 -79.07 28.55 -1.81
C THR A 453 -78.48 29.91 -1.32
N GLU A 454 -79.12 31.00 -1.78
CA GLU A 454 -79.44 32.30 -1.14
C GLU A 454 -78.49 33.12 -0.19
N ALA A 455 -78.17 34.34 -0.68
CA ALA A 455 -78.49 35.67 -0.08
C ALA A 455 -77.56 36.45 0.92
N ARG A 456 -76.85 37.46 0.37
CA ARG A 456 -76.87 38.94 0.68
C ARG A 456 -76.57 39.49 2.13
N PRO A 457 -76.15 40.78 2.28
CA PRO A 457 -75.00 41.51 1.68
C PRO A 457 -74.33 42.56 2.64
N ALA A 458 -73.46 43.41 2.06
CA ALA A 458 -73.24 44.85 2.36
C ALA A 458 -72.10 45.31 3.31
N ASP A 459 -71.26 46.20 2.74
CA ASP A 459 -70.69 47.46 3.25
C ASP A 459 -69.18 47.59 2.95
N ALA A 460 -68.55 48.75 2.69
CA ALA A 460 -68.89 50.02 2.04
C ALA A 460 -67.69 50.97 2.29
N GLU A 461 -67.12 51.54 1.21
CA GLU A 461 -66.39 52.82 1.11
C GLU A 461 -65.15 53.20 1.97
N ALA A 462 -64.09 53.68 1.27
CA ALA A 462 -63.24 54.88 1.52
C ALA A 462 -61.78 54.59 1.08
N ARG A 463 -61.20 55.10 -0.01
CA ARG A 463 -60.91 56.51 -0.44
C ARG A 463 -60.12 57.37 0.56
N SER A 464 -58.84 57.59 0.28
CA SER A 464 -58.27 58.95 0.16
C SER A 464 -56.95 58.95 -0.63
N GLU A 465 -56.83 59.85 -1.61
CA GLU A 465 -55.57 60.29 -2.21
C GLU A 465 -54.78 61.18 -1.22
N VAL A 466 -53.48 61.44 -1.48
CA VAL A 466 -52.81 62.75 -1.42
C VAL A 466 -51.29 62.60 -1.72
N GLU A 467 -50.90 63.09 -2.89
CA GLU A 467 -49.58 63.63 -3.26
C GLU A 467 -49.62 65.18 -3.04
N PRO A 468 -48.58 66.06 -3.24
CA PRO A 468 -47.27 65.86 -3.93
C PRO A 468 -46.03 66.62 -3.33
N ARG A 469 -44.88 66.54 -4.03
CA ARG A 469 -43.82 67.61 -4.22
C ARG A 469 -43.02 68.12 -2.99
N SER A 470 -41.81 68.69 -3.09
CA SER A 470 -40.90 69.04 -4.21
C SER A 470 -39.44 68.55 -3.88
N GLU A 471 -38.28 69.00 -4.40
CA GLU A 471 -37.85 70.04 -5.38
C GLU A 471 -36.47 69.67 -6.02
N GLU A 472 -35.79 70.60 -6.71
CA GLU A 472 -34.67 70.37 -7.64
C GLU A 472 -33.60 71.49 -7.58
N ALA A 473 -32.29 71.17 -7.65
CA ALA A 473 -31.12 72.08 -7.84
C ALA A 473 -29.78 71.29 -7.66
N ASP A 474 -28.64 71.58 -8.30
CA ASP A 474 -28.27 72.41 -9.47
C ASP A 474 -26.89 71.91 -10.01
N ALA A 475 -26.51 72.25 -11.24
CA ALA A 475 -25.21 71.90 -11.86
C ALA A 475 -24.21 73.08 -11.82
N PRO A 476 -22.91 72.91 -12.18
CA PRO A 476 -22.51 73.13 -13.58
C PRO A 476 -21.26 72.34 -14.08
N PRO A 477 -20.91 72.40 -15.39
CA PRO A 477 -19.93 71.51 -16.03
C PRO A 477 -18.62 72.16 -16.54
N THR A 478 -17.62 71.33 -16.87
CA THR A 478 -16.47 71.56 -17.80
C THR A 478 -15.66 70.24 -17.87
N ALA A 479 -14.87 69.88 -18.87
CA ALA A 479 -14.70 70.30 -20.27
C ALA A 479 -14.16 69.08 -21.07
N GLY A 480 -14.30 69.06 -22.40
CA GLY A 480 -13.98 67.87 -23.21
C GLY A 480 -12.49 67.65 -23.51
N THR A 481 -12.12 66.38 -23.69
CA THR A 481 -10.87 65.94 -24.34
C THR A 481 -11.18 64.77 -25.27
N ALA A 482 -10.55 64.73 -26.44
CA ALA A 482 -10.76 63.71 -27.47
C ALA A 482 -10.21 62.33 -27.05
N PRO A 483 -10.69 61.21 -27.63
CA PRO A 483 -10.19 59.88 -27.30
C PRO A 483 -8.73 59.69 -27.75
N GLU A 484 -7.84 59.51 -26.77
CA GLU A 484 -6.45 59.08 -26.99
C GLU A 484 -6.42 57.63 -27.48
N ALA A 485 -5.56 57.33 -28.45
CA ALA A 485 -5.48 56.00 -29.07
C ALA A 485 -5.07 54.91 -28.05
N PRO A 486 -5.52 53.65 -28.22
CA PRO A 486 -5.18 52.57 -27.30
C PRO A 486 -3.66 52.36 -27.26
N ARG A 487 -3.08 52.43 -26.06
CA ARG A 487 -1.68 52.03 -25.85
C ARG A 487 -1.53 50.56 -26.20
N PRO A 488 -0.49 50.16 -26.95
CA PRO A 488 -0.25 48.76 -27.26
C PRO A 488 0.00 47.99 -25.96
N ALA A 489 -0.57 46.78 -25.87
CA ALA A 489 -0.26 45.85 -24.79
C ALA A 489 1.26 45.60 -24.72
N PRO A 490 1.83 45.38 -23.51
CA PRO A 490 3.22 44.95 -23.43
C PRO A 490 3.38 43.65 -24.21
N ALA A 491 4.29 43.66 -25.18
CA ALA A 491 4.59 42.47 -25.97
C ALA A 491 4.99 41.34 -25.02
N ALA A 492 4.48 40.13 -25.29
CA ALA A 492 4.89 38.94 -24.55
C ALA A 492 6.41 38.79 -24.68
N GLY A 493 7.12 39.04 -23.57
CA GLY A 493 8.55 38.85 -23.51
C GLY A 493 8.84 37.38 -23.73
N SER A 494 9.50 37.06 -24.85
CA SER A 494 10.05 35.74 -25.09
C SER A 494 11.19 35.52 -24.10
N PHE A 495 10.87 34.97 -22.92
CA PHE A 495 11.88 34.38 -22.06
C PHE A 495 12.42 33.16 -22.82
N VAL A 496 13.64 33.29 -23.35
CA VAL A 496 14.20 32.33 -24.31
C VAL A 496 14.71 31.12 -23.55
N ALA A 497 14.38 29.93 -24.03
CA ALA A 497 14.83 28.65 -23.45
C ALA A 497 16.37 28.45 -23.45
N SER A 498 17.14 29.42 -23.97
CA SER A 498 18.60 29.43 -23.95
C SER A 498 19.19 29.81 -22.59
N ASP A 499 18.53 30.67 -21.80
CA ASP A 499 19.07 31.06 -20.47
C ASP A 499 19.08 29.86 -19.52
N TRP A 500 18.01 29.07 -19.52
CA TRP A 500 17.91 27.83 -18.73
C TRP A 500 18.93 26.77 -19.15
N ALA A 501 19.29 26.70 -20.44
CA ALA A 501 20.33 25.77 -20.89
C ALA A 501 21.71 26.16 -20.34
N ALA A 502 22.06 27.45 -20.39
CA ALA A 502 23.32 27.95 -19.83
C ALA A 502 23.38 27.83 -18.29
N GLU A 503 22.25 28.02 -17.60
CA GLU A 503 22.14 27.82 -16.14
C GLU A 503 22.30 26.35 -15.74
N LEU A 504 21.71 25.42 -16.50
CA LEU A 504 21.86 23.97 -16.29
C LEU A 504 23.28 23.45 -16.60
N ASP A 505 23.93 23.95 -17.66
CA ASP A 505 25.32 23.61 -17.96
C ASP A 505 26.27 24.09 -16.84
N GLY A 506 26.03 25.28 -16.27
CA GLY A 506 26.78 25.78 -15.11
C GLY A 506 26.61 24.91 -13.86
N ILE A 507 25.37 24.49 -13.55
CA ILE A 507 25.10 23.57 -12.44
C ILE A 507 25.77 22.20 -12.67
N ALA A 508 25.80 21.70 -13.90
CA ALA A 508 26.48 20.44 -14.22
C ALA A 508 28.01 20.53 -14.04
N GLU A 509 28.61 21.68 -14.34
CA GLU A 509 30.04 21.93 -14.11
C GLU A 509 30.38 22.05 -12.62
N GLU A 510 29.56 22.74 -11.81
CA GLU A 510 29.70 22.79 -10.34
C GLU A 510 29.58 21.40 -9.70
N VAL A 511 28.62 20.57 -10.12
CA VAL A 511 28.47 19.20 -9.63
C VAL A 511 29.67 18.34 -10.03
N SER A 512 30.21 18.50 -11.25
CA SER A 512 31.42 17.78 -11.68
C SER A 512 32.69 18.24 -10.95
N GLU A 513 32.78 19.51 -10.53
CA GLU A 513 33.87 20.00 -9.69
C GLU A 513 33.75 19.48 -8.26
N LEU A 514 32.53 19.43 -7.71
CA LEU A 514 32.27 18.86 -6.39
C LEU A 514 32.63 17.37 -6.33
N ASP A 515 32.24 16.60 -7.34
CA ASP A 515 32.55 15.16 -7.47
C ASP A 515 34.07 14.91 -7.61
N ARG A 516 34.79 15.78 -8.33
CA ARG A 516 36.26 15.79 -8.37
C ARG A 516 36.91 16.09 -7.03
N ARG A 517 36.31 16.97 -6.21
CA ARG A 517 36.82 17.29 -4.86
C ARG A 517 36.57 16.13 -3.89
N ILE A 518 35.40 15.50 -3.94
CA ILE A 518 35.06 14.31 -3.14
C ILE A 518 35.98 13.13 -3.54
N SER A 519 36.21 12.92 -4.83
CA SER A 519 37.11 11.88 -5.35
C SER A 519 38.62 12.16 -5.11
N SER A 520 38.98 13.28 -4.47
CA SER A 520 40.37 13.68 -4.22
C SER A 520 40.85 13.47 -2.77
N GLU A 521 40.07 12.79 -1.93
CA GLU A 521 40.52 12.38 -0.60
C GLU A 521 41.73 11.44 -0.70
N PRO A 522 42.78 11.64 0.13
CA PRO A 522 43.99 10.83 0.07
C PRO A 522 43.70 9.40 0.55
N GLY A 523 44.22 8.41 -0.18
CA GLY A 523 44.01 6.99 0.11
C GLY A 523 44.51 6.56 1.51
N PRO A 524 44.04 5.40 2.01
CA PRO A 524 44.11 4.99 3.42
C PRO A 524 45.53 4.89 4.02
N GLU A 525 46.57 4.81 3.19
CA GLU A 525 47.97 4.82 3.64
C GLU A 525 48.37 6.14 4.32
N HIS A 526 47.70 7.26 4.02
CA HIS A 526 47.96 8.56 4.65
C HIS A 526 47.25 8.74 6.01
N GLU A 527 46.16 8.00 6.26
CA GLU A 527 45.47 8.04 7.54
C GLU A 527 46.24 7.27 8.62
N GLU A 528 46.80 6.10 8.30
CA GLU A 528 47.67 5.37 9.24
C GLU A 528 48.92 6.19 9.60
N GLU A 529 49.58 6.84 8.62
CA GLU A 529 50.78 7.63 8.89
C GLU A 529 50.48 8.89 9.75
N THR A 530 49.35 9.55 9.53
CA THR A 530 48.91 10.69 10.36
C THR A 530 48.44 10.29 11.76
N VAL A 531 47.79 9.13 11.92
CA VAL A 531 47.43 8.55 13.23
C VAL A 531 48.68 8.14 14.01
N ILE A 532 49.66 7.49 13.37
CA ILE A 532 50.95 7.12 13.99
C ILE A 532 51.74 8.37 14.39
N ALA A 533 51.75 9.42 13.56
CA ALA A 533 52.38 10.70 13.89
C ALA A 533 51.68 11.41 15.07
N ARG A 534 50.34 11.36 15.14
CA ARG A 534 49.56 11.95 16.23
C ARG A 534 49.74 11.18 17.55
N ALA A 535 49.80 9.86 17.51
CA ALA A 535 50.11 9.02 18.67
C ALA A 535 51.53 9.29 19.21
N ARG A 536 52.53 9.44 18.33
CA ARG A 536 53.89 9.84 18.73
C ARG A 536 53.94 11.21 19.38
N ARG A 537 53.15 12.19 18.92
CA ARG A 537 53.07 13.54 19.52
C ARG A 537 52.46 13.51 20.93
N ILE A 538 51.44 12.68 21.16
CA ILE A 538 50.80 12.53 22.48
C ILE A 538 51.72 11.83 23.48
N LEU A 539 52.52 10.85 23.03
CA LEU A 539 53.49 10.14 23.88
C LEU A 539 54.78 10.94 24.16
N ALA A 540 55.04 12.03 23.44
CA ALA A 540 56.28 12.82 23.57
C ALA A 540 56.25 13.92 24.64
N GLY A 541 55.09 14.21 25.25
CA GLY A 541 55.03 14.99 26.50
C GLY A 541 55.16 16.51 26.39
N ASP A 542 54.93 17.11 25.20
CA ASP A 542 54.84 18.57 25.06
C ASP A 542 53.40 19.07 25.27
N THR A 543 53.11 19.53 26.49
CA THR A 543 51.91 20.31 26.82
C THR A 543 52.30 21.65 27.42
N GLU A 544 51.81 22.76 26.85
CA GLU A 544 51.56 23.98 27.62
C GLU A 544 50.19 24.58 27.25
N PRO A 545 49.57 25.37 28.15
CA PRO A 545 48.11 25.34 28.31
C PRO A 545 47.43 26.68 28.01
N GLU A 546 46.17 26.63 27.56
CA GLU A 546 45.25 27.76 27.76
C GLU A 546 43.91 27.32 28.34
N THR A 547 43.36 28.21 29.15
CA THR A 547 42.29 27.98 30.12
C THR A 547 40.90 28.23 29.54
N ALA A 548 39.94 27.38 29.91
CA ALA A 548 38.53 27.78 30.01
C ALA A 548 37.90 27.13 31.25
N GLN A 549 37.31 27.96 32.11
CA GLN A 549 36.70 27.56 33.38
C GLN A 549 35.22 27.22 33.17
N ILE A 550 34.73 26.15 33.78
CA ILE A 550 33.31 26.03 34.16
C ILE A 550 33.27 25.52 35.61
N GLU A 551 32.52 26.25 36.45
CA GLU A 551 32.40 25.98 37.88
C GLU A 551 31.62 24.70 38.17
N LEU A 552 32.11 23.97 39.17
CA LEU A 552 31.46 22.85 39.84
C LEU A 552 31.48 23.17 41.33
N VAL A 553 30.37 22.96 42.06
CA VAL A 553 30.23 22.77 43.54
C VAL A 553 28.80 23.14 44.01
N PRO A 554 28.14 22.38 44.91
CA PRO A 554 28.24 20.93 45.16
C PRO A 554 26.85 20.25 45.36
N SER A 555 26.84 18.92 45.52
CA SER A 555 25.71 18.20 46.13
C SER A 555 25.94 18.04 47.65
N PRO A 556 24.94 18.21 48.53
CA PRO A 556 25.10 18.00 49.98
C PRO A 556 24.93 16.53 50.40
N GLU A 557 25.61 16.17 51.49
CA GLU A 557 25.72 14.81 52.01
C GLU A 557 24.56 14.34 52.91
N ALA A 558 24.62 13.05 53.24
CA ALA A 558 23.65 12.27 54.01
C ALA A 558 23.31 12.78 55.42
N GLY A 559 22.08 12.47 55.86
CA GLY A 559 21.66 12.46 57.26
C GLY A 559 20.81 11.22 57.55
N ALA A 560 21.25 10.36 58.48
CA ALA A 560 20.64 9.06 58.73
C ALA A 560 19.46 9.12 59.71
N ALA A 561 18.42 8.30 59.47
CA ALA A 561 17.46 7.89 60.49
C ALA A 561 16.87 6.50 60.17
N ASP A 562 17.19 5.54 61.03
CA ASP A 562 16.61 4.19 61.05
C ASP A 562 15.15 4.22 61.55
N ARG A 563 14.25 3.51 60.85
CA ARG A 563 12.98 3.00 61.39
C ARG A 563 12.31 1.99 60.44
N SER A 564 11.92 0.85 60.98
CA SER A 564 11.22 -0.22 60.30
C SER A 564 9.78 0.12 59.88
N SER A 565 9.35 -0.41 58.72
CA SER A 565 7.99 -0.92 58.49
C SER A 565 7.93 -1.81 57.25
N ALA A 566 7.05 -2.81 57.29
CA ALA A 566 6.86 -3.83 56.26
C ALA A 566 5.96 -3.31 55.10
N PRO A 567 5.73 -4.08 54.02
CA PRO A 567 5.36 -3.52 52.72
C PRO A 567 3.92 -3.00 52.69
N GLN A 568 3.75 -1.78 52.15
CA GLN A 568 2.43 -1.30 51.76
C GLN A 568 2.12 -1.80 50.34
N ARG A 569 1.06 -2.59 50.24
CA ARG A 569 0.28 -2.72 49.01
C ARG A 569 -0.14 -1.32 48.55
N GLU A 570 0.14 -0.98 47.31
CA GLU A 570 -0.62 0.05 46.62
C GLU A 570 -2.04 -0.47 46.30
N PRO A 571 -3.04 0.42 46.22
CA PRO A 571 -4.45 0.03 46.22
C PRO A 571 -4.94 -0.39 44.84
N ASP A 572 -5.89 -1.34 44.82
CA ASP A 572 -6.74 -1.60 43.68
C ASP A 572 -7.55 -0.33 43.34
N ASP A 573 -7.34 0.25 42.16
CA ASP A 573 -8.14 1.37 41.65
C ASP A 573 -9.08 0.86 40.55
N GLU A 574 -10.29 0.46 40.96
CA GLU A 574 -11.36 -0.06 40.13
C GLU A 574 -11.93 1.03 39.18
N ARG A 575 -11.21 1.37 38.11
CA ARG A 575 -11.73 2.19 36.99
C ARG A 575 -11.21 1.71 35.63
N GLY A 576 -11.93 0.77 35.01
CA GLY A 576 -11.57 0.28 33.67
C GLY A 576 -12.61 -0.57 32.94
N GLU A 577 -13.56 -1.21 33.64
CA GLU A 577 -14.61 -2.05 33.01
C GLU A 577 -15.72 -1.23 32.33
N ALA A 578 -15.37 -0.51 31.26
CA ALA A 578 -16.33 0.23 30.42
C ALA A 578 -15.81 0.50 28.98
N ALA A 579 -15.08 -0.44 28.36
CA ALA A 579 -14.58 -0.27 26.98
C ALA A 579 -14.50 -1.54 26.10
N GLU A 580 -14.74 -2.75 26.62
CA GLU A 580 -14.77 -3.98 25.82
C GLU A 580 -16.20 -4.40 25.47
N GLY A 581 -16.74 -3.76 24.43
CA GLY A 581 -18.05 -4.10 23.88
C GLY A 581 -18.31 -3.39 22.55
N ALA A 582 -18.55 -4.18 21.51
CA ALA A 582 -19.02 -3.75 20.19
C ALA A 582 -18.11 -2.80 19.37
N ARG A 583 -16.97 -3.32 18.88
CA ARG A 583 -16.54 -3.03 17.50
C ARG A 583 -17.06 -4.13 16.58
N GLY A 584 -18.25 -3.91 16.02
CA GLY A 584 -18.78 -4.76 14.94
C GLY A 584 -17.97 -4.60 13.64
N PRO A 585 -18.21 -5.46 12.64
CA PRO A 585 -17.60 -5.30 11.32
C PRO A 585 -17.91 -3.92 10.74
N SER A 586 -16.99 -3.40 9.93
CA SER A 586 -17.11 -2.08 9.28
C SER A 586 -18.51 -1.89 8.68
N PRO A 587 -19.16 -0.72 8.87
CA PRO A 587 -20.47 -0.45 8.28
C PRO A 587 -20.54 -0.70 6.78
N VAL A 588 -19.42 -0.52 6.06
CA VAL A 588 -19.31 -0.79 4.61
C VAL A 588 -19.26 -2.28 4.29
N LEU A 589 -18.60 -3.11 5.13
CA LEU A 589 -18.63 -4.57 4.96
C LEU A 589 -20.03 -5.13 5.19
N ARG A 590 -20.75 -4.63 6.20
CA ARG A 590 -22.18 -4.93 6.38
C ARG A 590 -23.01 -4.54 5.15
N LEU A 591 -22.72 -3.38 4.55
CA LEU A 591 -23.40 -2.92 3.34
C LEU A 591 -23.15 -3.85 2.15
N ILE A 592 -21.93 -4.35 1.97
CA ILE A 592 -21.55 -5.30 0.91
C ILE A 592 -22.21 -6.67 1.12
N GLU A 593 -22.21 -7.19 2.35
CA GLU A 593 -22.90 -8.44 2.70
C GLU A 593 -24.41 -8.31 2.48
N GLN A 594 -25.01 -7.19 2.89
CA GLN A 594 -26.42 -6.91 2.70
C GLN A 594 -26.78 -6.75 1.20
N THR A 595 -26.03 -5.97 0.41
CA THR A 595 -26.28 -5.90 -1.05
C THR A 595 -26.07 -7.23 -1.75
N ARG A 596 -25.16 -8.09 -1.26
CA ARG A 596 -24.99 -9.45 -1.79
C ARG A 596 -26.19 -10.34 -1.47
N ALA A 597 -26.74 -10.24 -0.26
CA ALA A 597 -27.96 -10.93 0.15
C ALA A 597 -29.19 -10.43 -0.63
N GLU A 598 -29.34 -9.12 -0.82
CA GLU A 598 -30.43 -8.49 -1.57
C GLU A 598 -30.35 -8.80 -3.07
N ARG A 599 -29.15 -8.77 -3.67
CA ARG A 599 -28.93 -9.21 -5.06
C ARG A 599 -29.23 -10.69 -5.23
N LYS A 600 -28.89 -11.55 -4.26
CA LYS A 600 -29.28 -12.96 -4.28
C LYS A 600 -30.79 -13.11 -4.18
N ALA A 601 -31.45 -12.45 -3.24
CA ALA A 601 -32.92 -12.48 -3.10
C ALA A 601 -33.65 -11.84 -4.30
N HIS A 602 -33.03 -10.92 -5.03
CA HIS A 602 -33.55 -10.42 -6.31
C HIS A 602 -33.34 -11.44 -7.43
N HIS A 603 -32.15 -12.01 -7.55
CA HIS A 603 -31.84 -13.08 -8.51
C HIS A 603 -32.79 -14.27 -8.33
N ASP A 604 -32.97 -14.76 -7.10
CA ASP A 604 -33.83 -15.90 -6.80
C ASP A 604 -35.32 -15.61 -7.08
N ARG A 605 -35.76 -14.33 -7.01
CA ARG A 605 -37.11 -13.90 -7.41
C ARG A 605 -37.30 -13.76 -8.93
N VAL A 606 -36.20 -13.64 -9.69
CA VAL A 606 -36.21 -13.37 -11.14
C VAL A 606 -35.70 -14.58 -11.94
N ALA A 607 -35.09 -15.57 -11.29
CA ALA A 607 -34.62 -16.82 -11.89
C ALA A 607 -35.74 -17.62 -12.58
N ASP A 608 -36.98 -17.55 -12.08
CA ASP A 608 -38.14 -18.19 -12.69
C ASP A 608 -38.84 -17.32 -13.76
N LEU A 609 -38.46 -16.04 -13.91
CA LEU A 609 -39.03 -15.13 -14.90
C LEU A 609 -38.35 -15.23 -16.29
N PHE A 610 -37.16 -15.83 -16.35
CA PHE A 610 -36.44 -16.07 -17.60
C PHE A 610 -36.05 -17.56 -17.69
N PRO A 611 -36.35 -18.26 -18.80
CA PRO A 611 -35.94 -19.66 -18.94
C PRO A 611 -34.41 -19.79 -18.89
N PRO A 612 -33.87 -20.88 -18.32
CA PRO A 612 -32.43 -21.08 -18.22
C PRO A 612 -31.78 -21.10 -19.63
N PRO A 613 -30.56 -20.56 -19.78
CA PRO A 613 -29.97 -20.23 -21.09
C PRO A 613 -29.57 -21.43 -21.97
N GLU A 614 -29.99 -22.65 -21.64
CA GLU A 614 -29.65 -23.89 -22.36
C GLU A 614 -30.68 -24.28 -23.44
N THR A 615 -31.78 -23.53 -23.63
CA THR A 615 -32.86 -23.91 -24.58
C THR A 615 -33.18 -22.88 -25.67
N THR A 616 -32.22 -22.02 -26.02
CA THR A 616 -32.39 -21.05 -27.14
C THR A 616 -31.22 -21.08 -28.14
N GLU A 617 -31.28 -22.02 -29.08
CA GLU A 617 -30.47 -22.01 -30.30
C GLU A 617 -30.89 -20.85 -31.23
N TRP A 618 -30.22 -19.70 -31.15
CA TRP A 618 -30.37 -18.63 -32.14
C TRP A 618 -29.20 -18.68 -33.12
N ASN A 619 -29.40 -19.40 -34.22
CA ASN A 619 -28.43 -19.52 -35.30
C ASN A 619 -28.42 -18.23 -36.16
N VAL A 620 -27.60 -17.25 -35.77
CA VAL A 620 -27.43 -15.99 -36.51
C VAL A 620 -26.32 -16.14 -37.56
N SER A 621 -26.72 -16.57 -38.75
CA SER A 621 -25.86 -16.55 -39.94
C SER A 621 -25.81 -15.15 -40.58
N GLU A 622 -24.60 -14.73 -40.97
CA GLU A 622 -24.31 -13.64 -41.93
C GLU A 622 -24.53 -12.17 -41.49
N ILE A 623 -23.52 -11.59 -40.81
CA ILE A 623 -23.05 -10.22 -41.11
C ILE A 623 -21.51 -10.23 -41.23
N ALA A 624 -21.00 -10.46 -42.45
CA ALA A 624 -19.57 -10.37 -42.75
C ALA A 624 -19.15 -8.94 -43.09
N TYR A 625 -18.32 -8.32 -42.27
CA TYR A 625 -17.88 -6.93 -42.44
C TYR A 625 -16.60 -6.85 -43.32
N ASP A 626 -16.76 -6.58 -44.63
CA ASP A 626 -15.63 -6.52 -45.57
C ASP A 626 -14.74 -5.27 -45.36
N ARG A 627 -13.48 -5.50 -45.00
CA ARG A 627 -12.48 -4.46 -44.68
C ARG A 627 -11.56 -4.05 -45.86
N ARG A 628 -11.84 -4.42 -47.12
CA ARG A 628 -10.90 -4.22 -48.25
C ARG A 628 -11.23 -3.11 -49.27
N ARG A 629 -11.71 -1.93 -48.82
CA ARG A 629 -12.01 -0.79 -49.75
C ARG A 629 -11.42 0.59 -49.40
N ARG A 630 -10.22 0.67 -48.80
CA ARG A 630 -9.47 1.95 -48.63
C ARG A 630 -8.05 2.00 -49.22
N ALA A 631 -7.62 0.98 -49.99
CA ALA A 631 -6.26 0.92 -50.58
C ALA A 631 -6.19 1.29 -52.08
N ARG A 632 -7.25 1.87 -52.66
CA ARG A 632 -7.26 2.37 -54.05
C ARG A 632 -8.01 3.70 -54.14
N GLY A 633 -7.29 4.78 -53.86
CA GLY A 633 -7.82 6.15 -53.85
C GLY A 633 -6.72 7.21 -53.89
N ALA A 634 -5.61 6.94 -54.60
CA ALA A 634 -4.47 7.84 -54.71
C ALA A 634 -3.82 7.72 -56.10
N ARG A 635 -4.42 8.40 -57.10
CA ARG A 635 -3.82 8.88 -58.37
C ARG A 635 -4.93 9.53 -59.21
N VAL A 636 -4.54 10.56 -59.97
CA VAL A 636 -5.42 11.51 -60.70
C VAL A 636 -6.19 12.40 -59.71
N SER A 637 -5.93 13.71 -59.61
CA SER A 637 -5.25 14.63 -60.54
C SER A 637 -4.24 15.56 -59.86
#